data_AF-A0A662W411-F1
#
_entry.id   AF-A0A662W411-F1
#
_cell.length_a   1.000
_cell.length_b   1.000
_cell.length_c   1.000
_cell.angle_alpha   90.00
_cell.angle_beta   90.00
_cell.angle_gamma   90.00
#
_symmetry.space_group_name_H-M   'P 1'
#
loop_
_entity.id
_entity.type
_entity.pdbx_description
1 polymer ?
#
loop_
_entity_poly.entity_id
_entity_poly.type
_entity_poly.pdbx_seq_one_letter_code
_entity_poly.pdbx_strand_id
1 'polypeptide(L)'
;MPDELFERAQKLCEERVADLFDPTQFEIAGVYAGIDWGTKQPYCVVDFRRKGWTADVECSSYCRDAIEYFAYEECEEGDEECWEKLEKECIEECEDNVKKILTGSIEFDPVTLRVKSATIPTDCEHVWGSEEMSTEEFEEMEEEMRKNIRMYGCEPEKVNWIHPHEIIPIETPELGYEEYPAMCYYHVAVCSLRSVIRLMEEGVL
;
A
#
# COMPACT_ATOMS: atom_id res chain seq x y z
N MET A 1 25.59 -23.65 -8.52
CA MET A 1 25.85 -23.29 -7.10
C MET A 1 25.10 -22.03 -6.66
N PRO A 2 24.99 -20.95 -7.46
CA PRO A 2 24.06 -19.85 -7.15
C PRO A 2 22.60 -20.30 -7.08
N ASP A 3 22.20 -21.18 -8.01
CA ASP A 3 20.80 -21.64 -8.12
C ASP A 3 20.34 -22.44 -6.90
N GLU A 4 21.17 -23.37 -6.39
CA GLU A 4 20.83 -24.16 -5.19
C GLU A 4 20.71 -23.30 -3.92
N LEU A 5 21.47 -22.21 -3.81
CA LEU A 5 21.36 -21.28 -2.69
C LEU A 5 20.06 -20.48 -2.79
N PHE A 6 19.70 -20.06 -4.00
CA PHE A 6 18.47 -19.33 -4.27
C PHE A 6 17.24 -20.20 -4.02
N GLU A 7 17.21 -21.44 -4.51
CA GLU A 7 16.12 -22.39 -4.28
C GLU A 7 15.90 -22.67 -2.79
N ARG A 8 16.99 -22.80 -2.00
CA ARG A 8 16.89 -22.98 -0.55
C ARG A 8 16.35 -21.73 0.14
N ALA A 9 16.78 -20.55 -0.29
CA ALA A 9 16.28 -19.28 0.25
C ALA A 9 14.79 -19.11 -0.06
N GLN A 10 14.37 -19.36 -1.30
CA GLN A 10 12.99 -19.29 -1.75
C GLN A 10 12.09 -20.20 -0.91
N LYS A 11 12.47 -21.48 -0.78
CA LYS A 11 11.71 -22.43 0.04
C LYS A 11 11.60 -21.99 1.50
N LEU A 12 12.69 -21.47 2.07
CA LEU A 12 12.66 -20.97 3.44
C LEU A 12 11.73 -19.76 3.58
N CYS A 13 11.71 -18.83 2.62
CA CYS A 13 10.79 -17.70 2.62
C CYS A 13 9.33 -18.17 2.56
N GLU A 14 9.01 -19.09 1.66
CA GLU A 14 7.66 -19.66 1.54
C GLU A 14 7.20 -20.35 2.83
N GLU A 15 8.08 -21.14 3.46
CA GLU A 15 7.81 -21.78 4.76
C GLU A 15 7.54 -20.72 5.85
N ARG A 16 8.36 -19.66 5.94
CA ARG A 16 8.15 -18.58 6.92
C ARG A 16 6.86 -17.82 6.71
N VAL A 17 6.50 -17.53 5.45
CA VAL A 17 5.26 -16.82 5.14
C VAL A 17 4.06 -17.70 5.48
N ALA A 18 4.06 -18.98 5.09
CA ALA A 18 2.99 -19.92 5.40
C ALA A 18 2.79 -20.14 6.91
N ASP A 19 3.87 -20.10 7.70
CA ASP A 19 3.83 -20.26 9.16
C ASP A 19 3.27 -19.02 9.89
N LEU A 20 3.43 -17.82 9.33
CA LEU A 20 3.21 -16.56 10.04
C LEU A 20 2.01 -15.75 9.53
N PHE A 21 1.68 -15.82 8.25
CA PHE A 21 0.58 -15.06 7.67
C PHE A 21 -0.70 -15.91 7.70
N ASP A 22 -1.68 -15.48 8.49
CA ASP A 22 -2.99 -16.15 8.52
C ASP A 22 -3.71 -15.94 7.17
N PRO A 23 -4.01 -17.00 6.41
CA PRO A 23 -4.69 -16.89 5.11
C PRO A 23 -6.14 -16.40 5.23
N THR A 24 -6.72 -16.32 6.44
CA THR A 24 -8.04 -15.71 6.66
C THR A 24 -7.96 -14.19 6.74
N GLN A 25 -6.81 -13.64 7.14
CA GLN A 25 -6.59 -12.20 7.29
C GLN A 25 -5.77 -11.60 6.14
N PHE A 26 -4.93 -12.40 5.48
CA PHE A 26 -4.03 -11.92 4.44
C PHE A 26 -4.21 -12.70 3.14
N GLU A 27 -4.10 -11.98 2.02
CA GLU A 27 -3.85 -12.54 0.69
C GLU A 27 -2.37 -12.31 0.36
N ILE A 28 -1.63 -13.38 0.06
CA ILE A 28 -0.23 -13.27 -0.35
C ILE A 28 -0.19 -13.13 -1.87
N ALA A 29 0.24 -11.96 -2.34
CA ALA A 29 0.38 -11.65 -3.76
C ALA A 29 1.68 -12.23 -4.34
N GLY A 30 2.73 -12.34 -3.52
CA GLY A 30 4.01 -12.93 -3.93
C GLY A 30 4.96 -13.17 -2.77
N VAL A 31 5.85 -14.15 -2.94
CA VAL A 31 6.97 -14.42 -2.03
C VAL A 31 8.23 -14.58 -2.86
N TYR A 32 9.24 -13.78 -2.56
CA TYR A 32 10.48 -13.72 -3.32
C TYR A 32 11.67 -13.84 -2.38
N ALA A 33 12.63 -14.70 -2.71
CA ALA A 33 13.93 -14.70 -2.06
C ALA A 33 14.93 -13.84 -2.84
N GLY A 34 15.87 -13.26 -2.10
CA GLY A 34 17.07 -12.67 -2.65
C GLY A 34 18.29 -13.02 -1.82
N ILE A 35 19.48 -12.78 -2.37
CA ILE A 35 20.76 -12.91 -1.68
C ILE A 35 21.42 -11.55 -1.67
N ASP A 36 21.73 -11.03 -0.49
CA ASP A 36 22.63 -9.88 -0.37
C ASP A 36 24.05 -10.37 -0.68
N TRP A 37 24.62 -9.94 -1.81
CA TRP A 37 25.94 -10.39 -2.25
C TRP A 37 27.11 -9.85 -1.40
N GLY A 38 26.89 -8.76 -0.65
CA GLY A 38 27.88 -8.22 0.27
C GLY A 38 28.03 -9.09 1.51
N THR A 39 26.91 -9.53 2.08
CA THR A 39 26.88 -10.35 3.32
C THR A 39 26.73 -11.85 3.07
N LYS A 40 26.35 -12.23 1.84
CA LYS A 40 25.93 -13.58 1.42
C LYS A 40 24.77 -14.14 2.24
N GLN A 41 23.94 -13.27 2.81
CA GLN A 41 22.77 -13.67 3.58
C GLN A 41 21.51 -13.64 2.72
N PRO A 42 20.61 -14.63 2.87
CA PRO A 42 19.31 -14.60 2.21
C PRO A 42 18.41 -13.54 2.85
N TYR A 43 17.51 -12.98 2.05
CA TYR A 43 16.39 -12.18 2.53
C TYR A 43 15.13 -12.61 1.79
N CYS A 44 13.98 -12.31 2.39
CA CYS A 44 12.67 -12.56 1.84
C CYS A 44 11.96 -11.23 1.61
N VAL A 45 11.23 -11.13 0.51
CA VAL A 45 10.24 -10.11 0.26
C VAL A 45 8.88 -10.80 0.15
N VAL A 46 7.90 -10.32 0.92
CA VAL A 46 6.52 -10.80 0.84
C VAL A 46 5.62 -9.65 0.48
N ASP A 47 4.90 -9.81 -0.62
CA ASP A 47 3.86 -8.88 -1.03
C ASP A 47 2.52 -9.44 -0.55
N PHE A 48 1.74 -8.60 0.11
CA PHE A 48 0.52 -9.02 0.80
C PHE A 48 -0.58 -7.97 0.69
N ARG A 49 -1.83 -8.41 0.87
CA ARG A 49 -3.02 -7.57 1.02
C ARG A 49 -3.78 -7.99 2.25
N ARG A 50 -4.29 -7.02 3.03
CA ARG A 50 -5.18 -7.27 4.17
C ARG A 50 -6.58 -7.57 3.64
N LYS A 51 -7.14 -8.72 3.99
CA LYS A 51 -8.51 -9.09 3.63
C LYS A 51 -9.49 -8.28 4.46
N GLY A 52 -10.52 -7.75 3.81
CA GLY A 52 -11.55 -6.95 4.47
C GLY A 52 -11.16 -5.49 4.71
N TRP A 53 -10.00 -5.07 4.23
CA TRP A 53 -9.60 -3.66 4.19
C TRP A 53 -9.54 -3.17 2.74
N THR A 54 -10.00 -1.94 2.51
CA THR A 54 -10.16 -1.34 1.18
C THR A 54 -9.75 0.14 1.24
N ALA A 55 -9.28 0.68 0.13
CA ALA A 55 -9.02 2.11 0.00
C ALA A 55 -10.33 2.88 -0.01
N ASP A 56 -10.30 4.13 0.46
CA ASP A 56 -11.41 5.07 0.27
C ASP A 56 -11.33 5.70 -1.13
N VAL A 57 -11.60 4.89 -2.16
CA VAL A 57 -11.55 5.30 -3.57
C VAL A 57 -12.77 4.80 -4.31
N GLU A 58 -13.67 5.73 -4.64
CA GLU A 58 -14.83 5.46 -5.48
C GLU A 58 -14.46 5.69 -6.96
N CYS A 59 -13.81 4.70 -7.59
CA CYS A 59 -13.33 4.78 -8.98
C CYS A 59 -14.40 5.28 -9.96
N SER A 60 -15.66 4.89 -9.78
CA SER A 60 -16.76 5.33 -10.64
C SER A 60 -17.01 6.84 -10.57
N SER A 61 -16.96 7.43 -9.36
CA SER A 61 -17.14 8.87 -9.19
C SER A 61 -15.96 9.63 -9.78
N TYR A 62 -14.74 9.23 -9.41
CA TYR A 62 -13.53 9.89 -9.89
C TYR A 62 -13.38 9.83 -11.41
N CYS A 63 -13.65 8.68 -12.02
CA CYS A 63 -13.62 8.54 -13.48
C CYS A 63 -14.67 9.41 -14.16
N ARG A 64 -15.90 9.45 -13.64
CA ARG A 64 -16.94 10.29 -14.23
C ARG A 64 -16.58 11.77 -14.18
N ASP A 65 -16.15 12.25 -13.02
CA ASP A 65 -15.74 13.63 -12.84
C ASP A 65 -14.55 13.94 -13.77
N ALA A 66 -13.53 13.09 -13.79
CA ALA A 66 -12.38 13.29 -14.66
C ALA A 66 -12.73 13.30 -16.15
N ILE A 67 -13.64 12.43 -16.60
CA ILE A 67 -14.11 12.39 -17.99
C ILE A 67 -14.87 13.67 -18.33
N GLU A 68 -15.80 14.09 -17.47
CA GLU A 68 -16.61 15.29 -17.69
C GLU A 68 -15.75 16.55 -17.83
N TYR A 69 -14.69 16.67 -17.02
CA TYR A 69 -13.85 17.88 -17.01
C TYR A 69 -12.66 17.84 -17.96
N PHE A 70 -12.06 16.66 -18.23
CA PHE A 70 -10.76 16.57 -18.91
C PHE A 70 -10.77 15.77 -20.20
N ALA A 71 -11.77 14.92 -20.44
CA ALA A 71 -11.79 14.04 -21.63
C ALA A 71 -12.74 14.53 -22.74
N TYR A 72 -13.09 15.82 -22.76
CA TYR A 72 -14.06 16.40 -23.71
C TYR A 72 -13.67 16.25 -25.19
N GLU A 73 -12.40 16.01 -25.51
CA GLU A 73 -11.90 15.79 -26.88
C GLU A 73 -11.84 14.30 -27.29
N GLU A 74 -12.07 13.36 -26.36
CA GLU A 74 -11.93 11.92 -26.61
C GLU A 74 -13.14 11.32 -27.36
N CYS A 75 -14.32 11.93 -27.23
CA CYS A 75 -15.57 11.45 -27.82
C CYS A 75 -16.39 12.59 -28.45
N GLU A 76 -17.16 12.29 -29.49
CA GLU A 76 -18.06 13.27 -30.11
C GLU A 76 -19.29 13.56 -29.23
N GLU A 77 -19.83 14.79 -29.30
CA GLU A 77 -21.05 15.16 -28.58
C GLU A 77 -22.23 14.27 -29.01
N GLY A 78 -22.83 13.55 -28.04
CA GLY A 78 -23.92 12.62 -28.29
C GLY A 78 -23.50 11.18 -28.67
N ASP A 79 -22.20 10.87 -28.70
CA ASP A 79 -21.71 9.50 -28.85
C ASP A 79 -21.71 8.76 -27.51
N GLU A 80 -22.90 8.33 -27.07
CA GLU A 80 -23.10 7.63 -25.80
C GLU A 80 -22.25 6.34 -25.70
N GLU A 81 -22.05 5.61 -26.80
CA GLU A 81 -21.25 4.37 -26.82
C GLU A 81 -19.77 4.65 -26.54
N CYS A 82 -19.23 5.75 -27.10
CA CYS A 82 -17.87 6.18 -26.81
C CYS A 82 -17.69 6.54 -25.33
N TRP A 83 -18.61 7.34 -24.76
CA TRP A 83 -18.53 7.75 -23.36
C TRP A 83 -18.66 6.58 -22.38
N GLU A 84 -19.61 5.66 -22.62
CA GLU A 84 -19.77 4.46 -21.78
C GLU A 84 -18.51 3.58 -21.81
N LYS A 85 -17.87 3.46 -22.99
CA LYS A 85 -16.64 2.69 -23.13
C LYS A 85 -15.49 3.35 -22.38
N LEU A 86 -15.32 4.67 -22.50
CA LEU A 86 -14.27 5.42 -21.81
C LEU A 86 -14.43 5.35 -20.28
N GLU A 87 -15.65 5.54 -19.77
CA GLU A 87 -15.94 5.41 -18.33
C GLU A 87 -15.60 4.01 -17.83
N LYS A 88 -15.99 2.98 -18.58
CA LYS A 88 -15.68 1.60 -18.22
C LYS A 88 -14.17 1.31 -18.20
N GLU A 89 -13.44 1.72 -19.24
CA GLU A 89 -11.99 1.52 -19.31
C GLU A 89 -11.28 2.26 -18.16
N CYS A 90 -11.71 3.49 -17.84
CA CYS A 90 -11.21 4.24 -16.70
C CYS A 90 -11.44 3.51 -15.37
N ILE A 91 -12.67 3.02 -15.14
CA ILE A 91 -13.03 2.31 -13.89
C ILE A 91 -12.21 1.03 -13.75
N GLU A 92 -12.10 0.22 -14.81
CA GLU A 92 -11.34 -1.04 -14.78
C GLU A 92 -9.85 -0.79 -14.47
N GLU A 93 -9.24 0.23 -15.07
CA GLU A 93 -7.85 0.58 -14.79
C GLU A 93 -7.66 1.19 -13.39
N CYS A 94 -8.59 2.04 -12.94
CA CYS A 94 -8.61 2.57 -11.58
C CYS A 94 -8.68 1.44 -10.55
N GLU A 95 -9.60 0.47 -10.70
CA GLU A 95 -9.74 -0.66 -9.79
C GLU A 95 -8.47 -1.52 -9.75
N ASP A 96 -7.82 -1.72 -10.89
CA ASP A 96 -6.57 -2.45 -10.97
C ASP A 96 -5.40 -1.68 -10.33
N ASN A 97 -5.39 -0.36 -10.43
CA ASN A 97 -4.43 0.48 -9.72
C ASN A 97 -4.71 0.47 -8.21
N VAL A 98 -5.98 0.53 -7.78
CA VAL A 98 -6.40 0.37 -6.37
C VAL A 98 -5.87 -0.96 -5.82
N LYS A 99 -6.01 -2.07 -6.55
CA LYS A 99 -5.46 -3.38 -6.11
C LYS A 99 -3.94 -3.37 -5.97
N LYS A 100 -3.21 -2.62 -6.81
CA LYS A 100 -1.75 -2.49 -6.72
C LYS A 100 -1.37 -1.67 -5.48
N ILE A 101 -2.00 -0.53 -5.26
CA ILE A 101 -1.70 0.36 -4.13
C ILE A 101 -2.05 -0.26 -2.78
N LEU A 102 -3.06 -1.15 -2.74
CA LEU A 102 -3.43 -1.94 -1.55
C LEU A 102 -2.43 -3.06 -1.22
N THR A 103 -1.43 -3.28 -2.07
CA THR A 103 -0.42 -4.32 -1.86
C THR A 103 0.72 -3.76 -1.03
N GLY A 104 0.85 -4.25 0.20
CA GLY A 104 2.00 -3.98 1.06
C GLY A 104 3.16 -4.91 0.74
N SER A 105 4.33 -4.57 1.25
CA SER A 105 5.54 -5.37 1.05
C SER A 105 6.41 -5.40 2.31
N ILE A 106 6.94 -6.55 2.67
CA ILE A 106 7.86 -6.70 3.82
C ILE A 106 9.14 -7.40 3.37
N GLU A 107 10.28 -6.72 3.55
CA GLU A 107 11.61 -7.31 3.44
C GLU A 107 12.12 -7.75 4.81
N PHE A 108 12.49 -9.03 4.97
CA PHE A 108 12.99 -9.57 6.22
C PHE A 108 14.07 -10.65 6.06
N ASP A 109 14.84 -10.88 7.12
CA ASP A 109 15.79 -11.99 7.21
C ASP A 109 15.04 -13.29 7.60
N PRO A 110 15.08 -14.36 6.78
CA PRO A 110 14.30 -15.59 7.03
C PRO A 110 14.72 -16.42 8.25
N VAL A 111 15.93 -16.17 8.78
CA VAL A 111 16.50 -16.94 9.90
C VAL A 111 16.13 -16.28 11.23
N THR A 112 16.35 -14.96 11.32
CA THR A 112 16.11 -14.16 12.53
C THR A 112 14.71 -13.55 12.57
N LEU A 113 14.01 -13.56 11.44
CA LEU A 113 12.70 -12.90 11.23
C LEU A 113 12.76 -11.39 11.49
N ARG A 114 13.92 -10.78 11.37
CA ARG A 114 14.08 -9.34 11.52
C ARG A 114 13.70 -8.63 10.23
N VAL A 115 12.79 -7.68 10.34
CA VAL A 115 12.36 -6.80 9.26
C VAL A 115 13.44 -5.77 8.99
N LYS A 116 13.82 -5.66 7.72
CA LYS A 116 14.70 -4.62 7.22
C LYS A 116 13.89 -3.38 6.82
N SER A 117 12.79 -3.59 6.10
CA SER A 117 11.84 -2.58 5.71
C SER A 117 10.47 -3.22 5.50
N ALA A 118 9.41 -2.50 5.85
CA ALA A 118 8.05 -2.88 5.55
C ALA A 118 7.26 -1.65 5.13
N THR A 119 6.54 -1.76 4.03
CA THR A 119 5.56 -0.79 3.55
C THR A 119 4.18 -1.37 3.78
N ILE A 120 3.40 -0.71 4.64
CA ILE A 120 2.09 -1.16 5.08
C ILE A 120 1.05 -0.14 4.59
N PRO A 121 0.23 -0.50 3.58
CA PRO A 121 -0.88 0.32 3.15
C PRO A 121 -1.91 0.46 4.28
N THR A 122 -2.37 1.67 4.55
CA THR A 122 -3.39 1.97 5.55
C THR A 122 -4.15 3.26 5.26
N ASP A 123 -5.12 3.56 6.13
CA ASP A 123 -5.97 4.73 6.04
C ASP A 123 -5.19 6.03 6.31
N CYS A 124 -5.70 7.14 5.78
CA CYS A 124 -5.00 8.42 5.82
C CYS A 124 -5.35 9.29 7.02
N GLU A 125 -6.12 8.76 7.98
CA GLU A 125 -6.57 9.47 9.19
C GLU A 125 -5.41 10.14 9.93
N HIS A 126 -4.23 9.52 9.95
CA HIS A 126 -3.06 9.99 10.66
C HIS A 126 -2.10 10.85 9.83
N VAL A 127 -2.42 11.11 8.56
CA VAL A 127 -1.62 12.01 7.71
C VAL A 127 -2.40 13.17 7.12
N TRP A 128 -3.71 13.20 7.33
CA TRP A 128 -4.56 14.28 6.88
C TRP A 128 -5.24 14.96 8.06
N GLY A 129 -4.88 16.23 8.30
CA GLY A 129 -5.63 17.08 9.21
C GLY A 129 -6.92 17.56 8.54
N SER A 130 -8.06 17.38 9.20
CA SER A 130 -9.30 18.05 8.76
C SER A 130 -9.13 19.57 8.82
N GLU A 131 -9.90 20.35 8.04
CA GLU A 131 -9.86 21.82 8.08
C GLU A 131 -10.10 22.41 9.48
N GLU A 132 -10.79 21.67 10.35
CA GLU A 132 -11.10 22.06 11.72
C GLU A 132 -10.00 21.68 12.74
N MET A 133 -9.02 20.87 12.33
CA MET A 133 -7.95 20.38 13.19
C MET A 133 -6.82 21.39 13.25
N SER A 134 -6.37 21.72 14.46
CA SER A 134 -5.19 22.53 14.66
C SER A 134 -3.91 21.75 14.34
N THR A 135 -2.83 22.46 14.03
CA THR A 135 -1.51 21.85 13.82
C THR A 135 -1.05 21.06 15.05
N GLU A 136 -1.34 21.52 16.25
CA GLU A 136 -0.96 20.84 17.50
C GLU A 136 -1.72 19.52 17.66
N GLU A 137 -3.03 19.48 17.37
CA GLU A 137 -3.83 18.25 17.39
C GLU A 137 -3.34 17.23 16.35
N PHE A 138 -2.94 17.70 15.17
CA PHE A 138 -2.37 16.84 14.13
C PHE A 138 -1.02 16.24 14.55
N GLU A 139 -0.12 17.07 15.08
CA GLU A 139 1.19 16.63 15.59
C GLU A 139 1.05 15.64 16.76
N GLU A 140 0.07 15.84 17.65
CA GLU A 140 -0.23 14.90 18.74
C GLU A 140 -0.71 13.54 18.22
N MET A 141 -1.60 13.54 17.23
CA MET A 141 -2.09 12.31 16.59
C MET A 141 -0.95 11.54 15.89
N GLU A 142 -0.09 12.24 15.15
CA GLU A 142 1.06 11.62 14.49
C GLU A 142 2.04 11.01 15.51
N GLU A 143 2.35 11.73 16.60
CA GLU A 143 3.26 11.22 17.63
C GLU A 143 2.63 10.05 18.43
N GLU A 144 1.31 10.07 18.68
CA GLU A 144 0.62 8.93 19.31
C GLU A 144 0.74 7.67 18.47
N MET A 145 0.49 7.77 17.17
CA MET A 145 0.64 6.65 16.26
C MET A 145 2.10 6.18 16.16
N ARG A 146 3.08 7.09 16.06
CA ARG A 146 4.52 6.74 16.10
C ARG A 146 4.90 6.03 17.39
N LYS A 147 4.39 6.49 18.53
CA LYS A 147 4.59 5.85 19.83
C LYS A 147 3.98 4.46 19.88
N ASN A 148 2.78 4.28 19.32
CA ASN A 148 2.15 2.97 19.24
C ASN A 148 3.00 2.01 18.40
N ILE A 149 3.52 2.42 17.24
CA ILE A 149 4.46 1.63 16.42
C ILE A 149 5.71 1.23 17.24
N ARG A 150 6.30 2.17 17.98
CA ARG A 150 7.46 1.92 18.85
C ARG A 150 7.17 0.91 19.97
N MET A 151 5.93 0.84 20.48
CA MET A 151 5.56 -0.17 21.49
C MET A 151 5.63 -1.61 20.97
N TYR A 152 5.54 -1.82 19.65
CA TYR A 152 5.76 -3.12 19.01
C TYR A 152 7.23 -3.40 18.70
N GLY A 153 8.11 -2.47 19.07
CA GLY A 153 9.55 -2.53 18.84
C GLY A 153 9.95 -2.16 17.41
N CYS A 154 9.06 -1.54 16.65
CA CYS A 154 9.35 -1.02 15.30
C CYS A 154 9.76 0.45 15.36
N GLU A 155 10.62 0.86 14.43
CA GLU A 155 10.96 2.26 14.22
C GLU A 155 10.12 2.81 13.06
N PRO A 156 9.30 3.85 13.26
CA PRO A 156 8.57 4.50 12.18
C PRO A 156 9.52 5.38 11.36
N GLU A 157 9.56 5.20 10.04
CA GLU A 157 10.42 5.98 9.16
C GLU A 157 9.69 7.19 8.59
N LYS A 158 8.88 6.98 7.56
CA LYS A 158 8.15 8.01 6.82
C LYS A 158 6.74 7.51 6.51
N VAL A 159 5.82 8.45 6.35
CA VAL A 159 4.52 8.18 5.73
C VAL A 159 4.52 8.76 4.33
N ASN A 160 4.09 7.95 3.37
CA ASN A 160 3.82 8.41 2.01
C ASN A 160 2.33 8.21 1.72
N TRP A 161 1.82 8.88 0.71
CA TRP A 161 0.42 8.77 0.31
C TRP A 161 0.29 8.91 -1.19
N ILE A 162 -0.87 8.51 -1.70
CA ILE A 162 -1.29 8.63 -3.09
C ILE A 162 -2.68 9.28 -3.08
N HIS A 163 -2.85 10.31 -3.91
CA HIS A 163 -4.15 10.96 -4.11
C HIS A 163 -4.98 10.21 -5.15
N PRO A 164 -6.32 10.32 -5.10
CA PRO A 164 -7.22 9.67 -6.05
C PRO A 164 -6.87 9.92 -7.52
N HIS A 165 -6.54 11.16 -7.87
CA HIS A 165 -6.17 11.53 -9.24
C HIS A 165 -4.86 10.90 -9.75
N GLU A 166 -4.01 10.37 -8.87
CA GLU A 166 -2.79 9.63 -9.24
C GLU A 166 -3.09 8.16 -9.59
N ILE A 167 -4.33 7.69 -9.37
CA ILE A 167 -4.75 6.29 -9.52
C ILE A 167 -5.58 6.10 -10.79
N ILE A 168 -6.27 7.14 -11.26
CA ILE A 168 -7.06 7.10 -12.49
C ILE A 168 -6.19 7.31 -13.74
N PRO A 169 -6.54 6.72 -14.89
CA PRO A 169 -5.74 6.80 -16.12
C PRO A 169 -5.93 8.07 -16.94
N ILE A 170 -6.65 9.06 -16.41
CA ILE A 170 -6.94 10.33 -17.09
C ILE A 170 -5.98 11.37 -16.53
N GLU A 171 -5.24 12.06 -17.40
CA GLU A 171 -4.40 13.17 -16.97
C GLU A 171 -5.30 14.31 -16.47
N THR A 172 -5.20 14.63 -15.18
CA THR A 172 -5.96 15.72 -14.55
C THR A 172 -5.04 16.84 -14.07
N PRO A 173 -4.32 17.53 -14.98
CA PRO A 173 -3.30 18.52 -14.61
C PRO A 173 -3.85 19.74 -13.86
N GLU A 174 -5.17 19.97 -13.87
CA GLU A 174 -5.83 21.09 -13.19
C GLU A 174 -6.57 20.71 -11.89
N LEU A 175 -6.65 19.42 -11.51
CA LEU A 175 -7.13 19.01 -10.18
C LEU A 175 -6.05 19.23 -9.10
N GLY A 176 -5.40 20.40 -9.11
CA GLY A 176 -4.42 20.83 -8.11
C GLY A 176 -5.01 21.15 -6.74
N TYR A 177 -6.18 20.60 -6.42
CA TYR A 177 -6.64 20.49 -5.05
C TYR A 177 -5.83 19.36 -4.41
N GLU A 178 -5.17 19.63 -3.28
CA GLU A 178 -4.76 18.53 -2.40
C GLU A 178 -6.06 17.88 -1.91
N GLU A 179 -6.49 16.85 -2.63
CA GLU A 179 -7.60 15.98 -2.24
C GLU A 179 -7.20 15.21 -1.00
N TYR A 180 -8.20 14.75 -0.22
CA TYR A 180 -7.92 13.77 0.82
C TYR A 180 -7.17 12.59 0.20
N PRO A 181 -6.02 12.15 0.74
CA PRO A 181 -5.26 11.09 0.11
C PRO A 181 -6.09 9.79 0.13
N ALA A 182 -6.16 9.14 -1.03
CA ALA A 182 -6.87 7.89 -1.24
C ALA A 182 -6.27 6.73 -0.44
N MET A 183 -4.95 6.80 -0.24
CA MET A 183 -4.17 5.70 0.28
C MET A 183 -2.90 6.20 0.95
N CYS A 184 -2.59 5.63 2.11
CA CYS A 184 -1.41 5.98 2.88
C CYS A 184 -0.54 4.76 3.18
N TYR A 185 0.74 5.01 3.38
CA TYR A 185 1.75 3.97 3.53
C TYR A 185 2.64 4.25 4.71
N TYR A 186 2.59 3.38 5.71
CA TYR A 186 3.58 3.39 6.79
C TYR A 186 4.79 2.58 6.41
N HIS A 187 5.94 3.24 6.49
CA HIS A 187 7.24 2.59 6.39
C HIS A 187 7.75 2.33 7.80
N VAL A 188 7.90 1.05 8.14
CA VAL A 188 8.43 0.62 9.44
C VAL A 188 9.64 -0.28 9.27
N ALA A 189 10.58 -0.17 10.21
CA ALA A 189 11.81 -0.95 10.19
C ALA A 189 12.19 -1.42 11.60
N VAL A 190 13.29 -2.15 11.69
CA VAL A 190 13.98 -2.44 12.97
C VAL A 190 13.17 -3.30 13.95
N CYS A 191 12.15 -4.04 13.50
CA CYS A 191 11.39 -4.96 14.34
C CYS A 191 11.38 -6.42 13.85
N SER A 192 10.67 -7.27 14.59
CA SER A 192 10.42 -8.65 14.17
C SER A 192 9.24 -8.71 13.20
N LEU A 193 9.23 -9.68 12.28
CA LEU A 193 8.11 -9.92 11.37
C LEU A 193 6.80 -10.13 12.12
N ARG A 194 6.85 -10.79 13.28
CA ARG A 194 5.69 -10.98 14.16
C ARG A 194 5.16 -9.65 14.72
N SER A 195 6.04 -8.70 15.01
CA SER A 195 5.63 -7.36 15.46
C SER A 195 4.87 -6.63 14.36
N VAL A 196 5.35 -6.71 13.12
CA VAL A 196 4.67 -6.08 11.97
C VAL A 196 3.32 -6.73 11.71
N ILE A 197 3.23 -8.05 11.76
CA ILE A 197 1.95 -8.75 11.60
C ILE A 197 0.95 -8.32 12.68
N ARG A 198 1.38 -8.26 13.95
CA ARG A 198 0.52 -7.78 15.03
C ARG A 198 0.08 -6.32 14.88
N LEU A 199 0.96 -5.44 14.41
CA LEU A 199 0.60 -4.04 14.10
C LEU A 199 -0.58 -3.98 13.13
N MET A 200 -0.56 -4.83 12.10
CA MET A 200 -1.62 -4.91 11.09
C MET A 200 -2.90 -5.55 11.61
N GLU A 201 -2.81 -6.56 12.48
CA GLU A 201 -3.96 -7.28 13.04
C GLU A 201 -4.69 -6.48 14.12
N GLU A 202 -3.95 -5.73 14.96
CA GLU A 202 -4.50 -5.00 16.10
C GLU A 202 -5.04 -3.60 15.69
N GLY A 203 -4.98 -3.25 14.40
CA GLY A 203 -5.50 -1.97 13.89
C GLY A 203 -4.79 -0.77 14.49
N VAL A 204 -3.51 -0.93 14.83
CA VAL A 204 -2.66 0.17 15.31
C VAL A 204 -2.26 1.10 14.16
N LEU A 205 -2.40 0.59 12.93
CA LEU A 205 -2.24 1.27 11.66
C LEU A 205 -3.55 1.22 10.88
#